data_AF-A0A3B8R7M2-F1
#
_entry.id   AF-A0A3B8R7M2-F1
#
_cell.length_a   1.000
_cell.length_b   1.000
_cell.length_c   1.000
_cell.angle_alpha   90.00
_cell.angle_beta   90.00
_cell.angle_gamma   90.00
#
_symmetry.space_group_name_H-M   'P 1'
#
loop_
_entity.id
_entity.type
_entity.pdbx_description
1 polymer ?
#
loop_
_entity_poly.entity_id
_entity_poly.type
_entity_poly.pdbx_seq_one_letter_code
_entity_poly.pdbx_strand_id
1 'polypeptide(L)'
;MPKIAQYPQATWHFIGQIQSNKTKDIATHFDVVHGLASEKIARRLNDARPIGRPPLKAYIQVNLVNESAKNGVVPEALPSLVTRVQDCQNLQLLGLMAMPPATFDLSERHRFFSELAGLQAQIKADFDLPQFQELSMGMSDDLETAIACGATWVRVGTAIFGARQSQQEA
;
A
#
# COMPACT_ATOMS: atom_id res chain seq x y z
N MET A 1 -11.47 -16.10 -6.58
CA MET A 1 -11.67 -14.92 -7.47
C MET A 1 -11.34 -15.30 -8.91
N PRO A 2 -12.27 -15.18 -9.89
CA PRO A 2 -12.09 -15.71 -11.24
C PRO A 2 -10.87 -15.17 -12.00
N LYS A 3 -10.60 -13.87 -11.89
CA LYS A 3 -9.45 -13.24 -12.59
C LYS A 3 -8.10 -13.75 -12.08
N ILE A 4 -7.96 -13.98 -10.78
CA ILE A 4 -6.70 -14.45 -10.17
C ILE A 4 -6.33 -15.83 -10.69
N ALA A 5 -7.33 -16.73 -10.80
CA ALA A 5 -7.13 -18.07 -11.32
C ALA A 5 -6.74 -18.10 -12.81
N GLN A 6 -7.09 -17.06 -13.58
CA GLN A 6 -6.77 -16.96 -15.01
C GLN A 6 -5.30 -16.58 -15.27
N TYR A 7 -4.63 -15.93 -14.32
CA TYR A 7 -3.23 -15.51 -14.46
C TYR A 7 -2.41 -15.96 -13.25
N PRO A 8 -2.16 -17.28 -13.11
CA PRO A 8 -1.44 -17.85 -11.95
C PRO A 8 0.03 -17.42 -11.87
N GLN A 9 0.62 -16.96 -12.97
CA GLN A 9 1.99 -16.45 -13.03
C GLN A 9 2.13 -14.97 -12.63
N ALA A 10 1.01 -14.24 -12.52
CA ALA A 10 1.04 -12.84 -12.13
C ALA A 10 1.19 -12.70 -10.62
N THR A 11 1.92 -11.67 -10.18
CA THR A 11 1.87 -11.22 -8.78
C THR A 11 0.65 -10.33 -8.58
N TRP A 12 -0.24 -10.71 -7.68
CA TRP A 12 -1.49 -10.01 -7.43
C TRP A 12 -1.36 -9.03 -6.27
N HIS A 13 -1.56 -7.75 -6.57
CA HIS A 13 -1.51 -6.64 -5.61
C HIS A 13 -2.93 -6.13 -5.30
N PHE A 14 -3.29 -6.09 -4.01
CA PHE A 14 -4.51 -5.42 -3.54
C PHE A 14 -4.19 -3.97 -3.17
N ILE A 15 -4.65 -3.02 -3.99
CA ILE A 15 -4.32 -1.59 -3.85
C ILE A 15 -5.43 -0.74 -3.24
N GLY A 16 -6.56 -1.35 -2.87
CA GLY A 16 -7.70 -0.66 -2.27
C GLY A 16 -7.66 -0.59 -0.75
N GLN A 17 -8.64 0.10 -0.16
CA GLN A 17 -8.89 0.06 1.28
C GLN A 17 -9.29 -1.34 1.72
N ILE A 18 -8.67 -1.84 2.80
CA ILE A 18 -8.92 -3.19 3.31
C ILE A 18 -10.08 -3.15 4.31
N GLN A 19 -11.23 -3.68 3.91
CA GLN A 19 -12.36 -3.88 4.81
C GLN A 19 -12.15 -5.14 5.66
N SER A 20 -12.51 -5.10 6.94
CA SER A 20 -12.30 -6.22 7.87
C SER A 20 -12.93 -7.54 7.40
N ASN A 21 -14.09 -7.50 6.74
CA ASN A 21 -14.77 -8.69 6.21
C ASN A 21 -14.11 -9.27 4.95
N LYS A 22 -13.18 -8.55 4.31
CA LYS A 22 -12.46 -9.00 3.11
C LYS A 22 -11.07 -9.55 3.40
N THR A 23 -10.58 -9.45 4.64
CA THR A 23 -9.22 -9.89 5.00
C THR A 23 -8.96 -11.35 4.67
N LYS A 24 -9.95 -12.24 4.84
CA LYS A 24 -9.81 -13.67 4.52
C LYS A 24 -9.59 -13.89 3.02
N ASP A 25 -10.42 -13.28 2.18
CA ASP A 25 -10.28 -13.39 0.73
C ASP A 25 -8.95 -12.79 0.26
N ILE A 26 -8.57 -11.65 0.82
CA ILE A 26 -7.31 -10.97 0.49
C ILE A 26 -6.10 -11.85 0.88
N ALA A 27 -6.05 -12.33 2.12
CA ALA A 27 -4.96 -13.17 2.61
C ALA A 27 -4.84 -14.50 1.86
N THR A 28 -5.95 -15.03 1.33
CA THR A 28 -5.96 -16.28 0.57
C THR A 28 -5.43 -16.11 -0.85
N HIS A 29 -5.77 -14.98 -1.50
CA HIS A 29 -5.63 -14.86 -2.96
C HIS A 29 -4.57 -13.87 -3.44
N PHE A 30 -4.16 -12.90 -2.62
CA PHE A 30 -3.20 -11.88 -3.03
C PHE A 30 -1.79 -12.17 -2.52
N ASP A 31 -0.81 -11.62 -3.22
CA ASP A 31 0.61 -11.72 -2.87
C ASP A 31 1.08 -10.49 -2.10
N VAL A 32 0.48 -9.33 -2.43
CA VAL A 32 0.85 -8.03 -1.85
C VAL A 32 -0.39 -7.21 -1.53
N VAL A 33 -0.37 -6.47 -0.41
CA VAL A 33 -1.39 -5.47 -0.06
C VAL A 33 -0.77 -4.11 0.17
N HIS A 34 -1.42 -3.05 -0.28
CA HIS A 34 -0.90 -1.68 -0.15
C HIS A 34 -1.64 -0.83 0.87
N GLY A 35 -2.83 -1.27 1.30
CA GLY A 35 -3.75 -0.51 2.15
C GLY A 35 -3.75 -0.92 3.63
N LEU A 36 -2.63 -1.40 4.18
CA LEU A 36 -2.58 -1.77 5.59
C LEU A 36 -2.57 -0.50 6.46
N ALA A 37 -3.60 -0.31 7.28
CA ALA A 37 -3.78 0.94 8.03
C ALA A 37 -4.19 0.73 9.51
N SER A 38 -4.19 -0.50 10.03
CA SER A 38 -4.48 -0.76 11.45
C SER A 38 -4.01 -2.14 11.90
N GLU A 39 -3.75 -2.25 13.21
CA GLU A 39 -3.41 -3.52 13.86
C GLU A 39 -4.52 -4.57 13.68
N LYS A 40 -5.79 -4.16 13.80
CA LYS A 40 -6.93 -5.06 13.59
C LYS A 40 -6.89 -5.72 12.20
N ILE A 41 -6.58 -4.94 11.15
CA ILE A 41 -6.46 -5.49 9.80
C ILE A 41 -5.22 -6.36 9.68
N ALA A 42 -4.09 -5.96 10.25
CA ALA A 42 -2.86 -6.75 10.26
C ALA A 42 -3.08 -8.15 10.85
N ARG A 43 -3.62 -8.23 12.08
CA ARG A 43 -3.91 -9.51 12.75
C ARG A 43 -4.85 -10.38 11.93
N ARG A 44 -5.91 -9.80 11.38
CA ARG A 44 -6.87 -10.55 10.56
C ARG A 44 -6.28 -11.08 9.25
N LEU A 45 -5.35 -10.35 8.63
CA LEU A 45 -4.64 -10.84 7.45
C LEU A 45 -3.64 -11.94 7.82
N ASN A 46 -2.92 -11.75 8.92
CA ASN A 46 -1.99 -12.73 9.48
C ASN A 46 -2.68 -14.06 9.78
N ASP A 47 -3.79 -14.03 10.52
CA ASP A 47 -4.50 -15.22 10.98
C ASP A 47 -5.21 -15.95 9.84
N ALA A 48 -5.61 -15.20 8.80
CA ALA A 48 -6.30 -15.76 7.64
C ALA A 48 -5.34 -16.21 6.53
N ARG A 49 -4.01 -16.01 6.67
CA ARG A 49 -3.04 -16.45 5.67
C ARG A 49 -2.98 -17.98 5.65
N PRO A 50 -3.30 -18.65 4.52
CA PRO A 50 -3.28 -20.10 4.46
C PRO A 50 -1.90 -20.69 4.69
N ILE A 51 -1.86 -21.83 5.38
CA ILE A 51 -0.65 -22.66 5.51
C ILE A 51 -0.13 -23.02 4.12
N GLY A 52 1.19 -22.92 3.94
CA GLY A 52 1.85 -23.22 2.67
C GLY A 52 1.91 -22.06 1.68
N ARG A 53 1.24 -20.92 1.95
CA ARG A 53 1.52 -19.67 1.23
C ARG A 53 2.70 -18.94 1.88
N PRO A 54 3.53 -18.23 1.11
CA PRO A 54 4.54 -17.34 1.69
C PRO A 54 3.86 -16.23 2.52
N PRO A 55 4.56 -15.54 3.42
CA PRO A 55 4.01 -14.38 4.12
C PRO A 55 3.39 -13.37 3.14
N LEU A 56 2.27 -12.77 3.54
CA LEU A 56 1.62 -11.74 2.74
C LEU A 56 2.44 -10.45 2.84
N LYS A 57 2.92 -9.97 1.69
CA LYS A 57 3.69 -8.73 1.63
C LYS A 57 2.77 -7.53 1.82
N ALA A 58 3.22 -6.51 2.56
CA ALA A 58 2.38 -5.39 2.93
C ALA A 58 3.14 -4.06 2.89
N TYR A 59 2.49 -3.03 2.34
CA TYR A 59 2.81 -1.63 2.60
C TYR A 59 1.85 -1.09 3.64
N ILE A 60 2.38 -0.26 4.54
CA ILE A 60 1.54 0.54 5.43
C ILE A 60 1.10 1.79 4.67
N GLN A 61 -0.21 2.01 4.60
CA GLN A 61 -0.77 3.22 4.03
C GLN A 61 -0.70 4.36 5.04
N VAL A 62 -0.06 5.47 4.65
CA VAL A 62 0.13 6.66 5.49
C VAL A 62 -0.76 7.81 4.99
N ASN A 63 -1.40 8.50 5.94
CA ASN A 63 -2.15 9.72 5.70
C ASN A 63 -1.31 10.94 6.12
N LEU A 64 -0.51 11.48 5.19
CA LEU A 64 0.38 12.62 5.45
C LEU A 64 -0.36 13.97 5.54
N VAL A 65 -1.55 14.08 4.96
CA VAL A 65 -2.31 15.36 4.94
C VAL A 65 -3.28 15.50 6.12
N ASN A 66 -3.31 14.50 7.01
CA ASN A 66 -4.20 14.44 8.18
C ASN A 66 -5.66 14.84 7.89
N GLU A 67 -6.14 14.50 6.69
CA GLU A 67 -7.55 14.71 6.35
C GLU A 67 -8.34 13.55 6.95
N SER A 68 -9.29 13.85 7.82
CA SER A 68 -10.12 12.87 8.54
C SER A 68 -10.89 11.90 7.63
N ALA A 69 -11.10 12.29 6.36
CA ALA A 69 -11.76 11.49 5.35
C ALA A 69 -10.85 10.50 4.60
N LYS A 70 -9.52 10.57 4.81
CA LYS A 70 -8.54 9.75 4.06
C LYS A 70 -8.10 8.53 4.85
N ASN A 71 -7.98 7.43 4.12
CA ASN A 71 -7.47 6.16 4.64
C ASN A 71 -5.97 6.24 4.94
N GLY A 72 -5.54 5.51 5.97
CA GLY A 72 -4.13 5.39 6.35
C GLY A 72 -3.90 5.73 7.81
N VAL A 73 -2.72 5.38 8.32
CA VAL A 73 -2.26 5.85 9.63
C VAL A 73 -1.61 7.22 9.50
N VAL A 74 -1.82 8.08 10.49
CA VAL A 74 -1.05 9.32 10.60
C VAL A 74 0.40 9.00 10.99
N PRO A 75 1.39 9.84 10.62
CA PRO A 75 2.80 9.58 10.90
C PRO A 75 3.12 9.27 12.37
N GLU A 76 2.42 9.93 13.30
CA GLU A 76 2.62 9.76 14.73
C GLU A 76 2.19 8.37 15.24
N ALA A 77 1.22 7.75 14.57
CA ALA A 77 0.74 6.40 14.89
C ALA A 77 1.52 5.29 14.17
N LEU A 78 2.36 5.65 13.19
CA LEU A 78 3.09 4.69 12.35
C LEU A 78 4.06 3.81 13.16
N PRO A 79 4.91 4.33 14.07
CA PRO A 79 5.81 3.48 14.87
C PRO A 79 5.05 2.43 15.68
N SER A 80 3.92 2.81 16.29
CA SER A 80 3.08 1.89 17.05
C SER A 80 2.53 0.76 16.16
N LEU A 81 2.03 1.10 14.96
CA LEU A 81 1.56 0.08 14.03
C LEU A 81 2.69 -0.84 13.56
N VAL A 82 3.88 -0.30 13.25
CA VAL A 82 5.04 -1.09 12.84
C VAL A 82 5.37 -2.13 13.91
N THR A 83 5.47 -1.73 15.18
CA THR A 83 5.71 -2.65 16.31
C THR A 83 4.68 -3.79 16.33
N ARG A 84 3.39 -3.47 16.20
CA ARG A 84 2.32 -4.48 16.25
C ARG A 84 2.32 -5.43 15.05
N VAL A 85 2.76 -4.96 13.89
CA VAL A 85 2.83 -5.79 12.68
C VAL A 85 4.06 -6.70 12.70
N GLN A 86 5.13 -6.35 13.41
CA GLN A 86 6.27 -7.25 13.57
C GLN A 86 5.90 -8.55 14.32
N ASP A 87 4.88 -8.52 15.18
CA ASP A 87 4.33 -9.72 15.83
C ASP A 87 3.56 -10.64 14.85
N CYS A 88 3.29 -10.19 13.62
CA CYS A 88 2.52 -10.92 12.61
C CYS A 88 3.44 -11.75 11.70
N GLN A 89 3.78 -12.97 12.13
CA GLN A 89 4.66 -13.91 11.42
C GLN A 89 4.26 -14.25 9.97
N ASN A 90 2.98 -14.13 9.63
CA ASN A 90 2.47 -14.38 8.27
C ASN A 90 2.41 -13.12 7.41
N LEU A 91 2.94 -12.00 7.88
CA LEU A 91 3.07 -10.75 7.14
C LEU A 91 4.55 -10.40 6.94
N GLN A 92 4.84 -9.74 5.82
CA GLN A 92 6.15 -9.14 5.56
C GLN A 92 5.95 -7.68 5.20
N LEU A 93 6.48 -6.77 6.02
CA LEU A 93 6.46 -5.34 5.70
C LEU A 93 7.52 -5.01 4.64
N LEU A 94 7.08 -4.40 3.54
CA LEU A 94 7.95 -3.95 2.45
C LEU A 94 8.33 -2.48 2.55
N GLY A 95 7.43 -1.64 3.10
CA GLY A 95 7.62 -0.20 3.16
C GLY A 95 6.32 0.57 3.28
N LEU A 96 6.29 1.77 2.69
CA LEU A 96 5.17 2.71 2.81
C LEU A 96 4.40 2.89 1.51
N MET A 97 3.13 3.24 1.66
CA MET A 97 2.24 3.64 0.57
C MET A 97 1.54 4.95 0.94
N ALA A 98 1.46 5.87 -0.01
CA ALA A 98 0.58 7.03 0.14
C ALA A 98 0.07 7.52 -1.23
N MET A 99 -0.97 8.36 -1.17
CA MET A 99 -1.55 9.02 -2.32
C MET A 99 -1.77 10.50 -1.98
N PRO A 100 -1.21 11.43 -2.77
CA PRO A 100 -1.47 12.85 -2.56
C PRO A 100 -2.94 13.18 -2.89
N PRO A 101 -3.49 14.26 -2.32
CA PRO A 101 -4.72 14.85 -2.83
C PRO A 101 -4.64 15.11 -4.34
N ALA A 102 -5.72 14.83 -5.07
CA ALA A 102 -5.78 15.07 -6.52
C ALA A 102 -5.60 16.55 -6.91
N THR A 103 -5.91 17.45 -5.97
CA THR A 103 -5.79 18.91 -6.13
C THR A 103 -4.35 19.42 -6.05
N PHE A 104 -3.39 18.59 -5.61
CA PHE A 104 -2.00 19.01 -5.50
C PHE A 104 -1.38 19.27 -6.88
N ASP A 105 -0.63 20.37 -6.97
CA ASP A 105 0.24 20.65 -8.11
C ASP A 105 1.53 19.80 -8.08
N LEU A 106 2.40 19.97 -9.07
CA LEU A 106 3.65 19.19 -9.16
C LEU A 106 4.61 19.43 -7.99
N SER A 107 4.69 20.65 -7.48
CA SER A 107 5.56 21.02 -6.36
C SER A 107 5.05 20.41 -5.05
N GLU A 108 3.74 20.49 -4.83
CA GLU A 108 3.07 19.88 -3.69
C GLU A 108 3.19 18.36 -3.70
N ARG A 109 3.04 17.72 -4.87
CA ARG A 109 3.27 16.27 -5.04
C ARG A 109 4.72 15.89 -4.76
N HIS A 110 5.69 16.66 -5.25
CA HIS A 110 7.10 16.42 -4.98
C HIS A 110 7.40 16.47 -3.47
N ARG A 111 6.91 17.49 -2.77
CA ARG A 111 7.07 17.61 -1.32
C ARG A 111 6.41 16.44 -0.59
N PHE A 112 5.20 16.06 -0.98
CA PHE A 112 4.47 14.94 -0.41
C PHE A 112 5.23 13.61 -0.56
N PHE A 113 5.76 13.31 -1.74
CA PHE A 113 6.53 12.08 -1.96
C PHE A 113 7.89 12.10 -1.27
N SER A 114 8.56 13.25 -1.23
CA SER A 114 9.82 13.41 -0.49
C SER A 114 9.62 13.17 1.01
N GLU A 115 8.51 13.65 1.58
CA GLU A 115 8.15 13.42 2.98
C GLU A 115 7.90 11.93 3.26
N LEU A 116 7.18 11.23 2.36
CA LEU A 116 6.97 9.78 2.49
C LEU A 116 8.29 9.01 2.47
N ALA A 117 9.21 9.37 1.58
CA ALA A 117 10.53 8.75 1.48
C ALA A 117 11.35 8.97 2.76
N GLY A 118 11.34 10.19 3.31
CA GLY A 118 11.97 10.50 4.60
C GLY A 118 11.39 9.67 5.74
N LEU A 119 10.07 9.56 5.82
CA LEU A 119 9.38 8.77 6.85
C LEU A 119 9.71 7.27 6.73
N GLN A 120 9.78 6.72 5.51
CA GLN A 120 10.17 5.34 5.28
C GLN A 120 11.60 5.08 5.74
N ALA A 121 12.54 5.97 5.40
CA ALA A 121 13.93 5.86 5.82
C ALA A 121 14.09 5.95 7.35
N GLN A 122 13.33 6.84 7.99
CA GLN A 122 13.31 6.96 9.45
C GLN A 122 12.83 5.67 10.12
N ILE A 123 11.67 5.13 9.71
CA ILE A 123 11.12 3.88 10.25
C ILE A 123 12.08 2.70 10.00
N LYS A 124 12.70 2.64 8.82
CA LYS A 124 13.70 1.61 8.49
C LYS A 124 14.85 1.62 9.51
N ALA A 125 15.36 2.81 9.84
CA ALA A 125 16.47 2.98 10.77
C ALA A 125 16.06 2.70 12.23
N ASP A 126 14.94 3.26 12.67
CA ASP A 126 14.48 3.16 14.08
C ASP A 126 14.17 1.72 14.50
N PHE A 127 13.71 0.90 13.56
CA PHE A 127 13.31 -0.49 13.81
C PHE A 127 14.28 -1.54 13.26
N ASP A 128 15.42 -1.13 12.70
CA ASP A 128 16.40 -2.01 12.03
C ASP A 128 15.72 -3.01 11.05
N LEU A 129 14.91 -2.46 10.12
CA LEU A 129 14.12 -3.26 9.18
C LEU A 129 14.74 -3.24 7.78
N PRO A 130 15.77 -4.06 7.48
CA PRO A 130 16.46 -4.00 6.19
C PRO A 130 15.56 -4.29 4.99
N GLN A 131 14.44 -5.00 5.17
CA GLN A 131 13.47 -5.29 4.11
C GLN A 131 12.45 -4.15 3.88
N PHE A 132 12.36 -3.19 4.80
CA PHE A 132 11.43 -2.06 4.73
C PHE A 132 12.05 -0.94 3.88
N GLN A 133 12.06 -1.09 2.56
CA GLN A 133 12.78 -0.21 1.62
C GLN A 133 11.90 0.35 0.51
N GLU A 134 10.68 -0.15 0.38
CA GLU A 134 9.87 0.09 -0.80
C GLU A 134 8.91 1.27 -0.60
N LEU A 135 8.67 2.01 -1.69
CA LEU A 135 7.78 3.16 -1.72
C LEU A 135 6.73 2.95 -2.81
N SER A 136 5.52 2.65 -2.38
CA SER A 136 4.35 2.55 -3.25
C SER A 136 3.69 3.92 -3.36
N MET A 137 4.11 4.71 -4.35
CA MET A 137 3.62 6.06 -4.60
C MET A 137 3.71 6.40 -6.09
N GLY A 138 2.86 7.31 -6.57
CA GLY A 138 2.72 7.61 -7.99
C GLY A 138 1.61 6.79 -8.67
N MET A 139 0.87 7.49 -9.54
CA MET A 139 -0.21 7.05 -10.40
C MET A 139 -0.01 7.66 -11.79
N SER A 140 -0.93 7.43 -12.73
CA SER A 140 -0.77 7.87 -14.12
C SER A 140 -0.37 9.34 -14.31
N ASP A 141 -0.82 10.24 -13.44
CA ASP A 141 -0.64 11.69 -13.59
C ASP A 141 0.54 12.27 -12.79
N ASP A 142 1.25 11.44 -12.02
CA ASP A 142 2.34 11.87 -11.14
C ASP A 142 3.46 10.83 -10.98
N LEU A 143 3.54 9.85 -11.88
CA LEU A 143 4.54 8.78 -11.81
C LEU A 143 5.97 9.31 -11.97
N GLU A 144 6.21 10.31 -12.83
CA GLU A 144 7.54 10.90 -13.01
C GLU A 144 8.02 11.60 -11.74
N THR A 145 7.15 12.37 -11.09
CA THR A 145 7.44 13.01 -9.80
C THR A 145 7.70 11.96 -8.72
N ALA A 146 6.87 10.91 -8.67
CA ALA A 146 7.05 9.83 -7.71
C ALA A 146 8.39 9.09 -7.90
N ILE A 147 8.78 8.79 -9.14
CA ILE A 147 10.06 8.16 -9.49
C ILE A 147 11.23 9.06 -9.07
N ALA A 148 11.16 10.37 -9.34
CA ALA A 148 12.19 11.32 -8.91
C ALA A 148 12.38 11.36 -7.39
N CYS A 149 11.31 11.09 -6.63
CA CYS A 149 11.34 10.99 -5.18
C CYS A 149 11.62 9.56 -4.64
N GLY A 150 11.98 8.61 -5.51
CA GLY A 150 12.42 7.26 -5.09
C GLY A 150 11.30 6.20 -5.04
N ALA A 151 10.18 6.38 -5.73
CA ALA A 151 9.16 5.34 -5.82
C ALA A 151 9.74 4.03 -6.36
N THR A 152 9.44 2.93 -5.68
CA THR A 152 9.77 1.57 -6.15
C THR A 152 8.55 0.88 -6.77
N TRP A 153 7.35 1.42 -6.51
CA TRP A 153 6.08 0.97 -7.09
C TRP A 153 5.20 2.13 -7.49
N VAL A 154 4.92 2.24 -8.79
CA VAL A 154 3.91 3.14 -9.36
C VAL A 154 2.66 2.37 -9.76
N ARG A 155 1.49 3.01 -9.66
CA ARG A 155 0.17 2.39 -9.91
C ARG A 155 -0.49 3.00 -11.14
N VAL A 156 -0.15 2.47 -12.31
CA VAL A 156 -0.60 3.03 -13.60
C VAL A 156 -1.85 2.32 -14.09
N GLY A 157 -2.90 3.10 -14.36
CA GLY A 157 -4.20 2.60 -14.84
C GLY A 157 -4.57 3.26 -16.16
N THR A 158 -5.02 4.51 -16.09
CA THR A 158 -5.47 5.30 -17.24
C THR A 158 -4.42 5.37 -18.36
N ALA A 159 -3.13 5.49 -18.02
CA ALA A 159 -2.08 5.55 -19.04
C ALA A 159 -1.91 4.24 -19.84
N ILE A 160 -2.32 3.10 -19.27
CA ILE A 160 -2.24 1.77 -19.93
C ILE A 160 -3.56 1.41 -20.60
N PHE A 161 -4.68 1.60 -19.91
CA PHE A 161 -6.00 1.09 -20.34
C PHE A 161 -6.93 2.17 -20.90
N GLY A 162 -6.52 3.44 -20.89
CA GLY A 162 -7.35 4.57 -21.23
C GLY A 162 -8.34 4.95 -20.12
N ALA A 163 -9.16 5.97 -20.39
CA ALA A 163 -10.22 6.39 -19.48
C ALA A 163 -11.24 5.27 -19.27
N ARG A 164 -11.82 5.20 -18.06
CA ARG A 164 -12.93 4.27 -17.81
C ARG A 164 -14.09 4.66 -18.71
N GLN A 165 -14.51 3.72 -19.56
CA GLN A 165 -15.82 3.80 -20.19
C GLN A 165 -16.85 3.67 -19.05
N SER A 166 -17.59 4.74 -18.77
CA SER A 166 -18.76 4.63 -17.90
C SER A 166 -19.68 3.59 -18.52
N GLN A 167 -20.02 2.54 -17.78
CA GLN A 167 -21.11 1.66 -18.20
C GLN A 167 -22.36 2.53 -18.29
N GLN A 168 -22.74 2.94 -19.51
CA GLN A 168 -24.10 3.34 -19.77
C GLN A 168 -24.93 2.07 -19.54
N GLU A 169 -25.75 2.14 -18.50
CA GLU A 169 -26.73 1.12 -18.15
C GLU A 169 -27.54 0.77 -19.39
N ALA A 170 -27.58 -0.52 -19.72
CA ALA A 170 -28.56 -1.11 -20.63
C ALA A 170 -29.70 -1.70 -19.81
#